data_AF-A0A7Y0WAA7-F1
#
_entry.id   AF-A0A7Y0WAA7-F1
#
_cell.length_a   1.000
_cell.length_b   1.000
_cell.length_c   1.000
_cell.angle_alpha   90.00
_cell.angle_beta   90.00
_cell.angle_gamma   90.00
#
_symmetry.space_group_name_H-M   'P 1'
#
loop_
_entity.id
_entity.type
_entity.pdbx_description
1 polymer ?
#
loop_
_entity_poly.entity_id
_entity_poly.type
_entity_poly.pdbx_seq_one_letter_code
_entity_poly.pdbx_strand_id
1 'polypeptide(L)'
;MTSGKTPADTLRALIDAAGVTQLQALNELNQGLVKPIAVSTWKAYLSAADSKRRRTCPDSILRHAVARLTRGSNHQQADSGSLE
;
A
#
# COMPACT_ATOMS: atom_id res chain seq x y z
N MET A 1 -22.14 -13.66 6.35
CA MET A 1 -22.07 -12.29 5.82
C MET A 1 -20.83 -12.24 4.94
N THR A 2 -20.99 -12.42 3.63
CA THR A 2 -19.85 -12.51 2.69
C THR A 2 -19.24 -11.12 2.52
N SER A 3 -18.10 -10.90 3.17
CA SER A 3 -17.34 -9.64 3.12
C SER A 3 -17.20 -9.15 1.68
N GLY A 4 -17.86 -8.04 1.37
CA GLY A 4 -17.61 -7.27 0.15
C GLY A 4 -16.17 -6.78 0.20
N LYS A 5 -15.24 -7.58 -0.33
CA LYS A 5 -13.80 -7.29 -0.29
C LYS A 5 -13.55 -6.01 -1.07
N THR A 6 -13.32 -4.93 -0.32
CA THR A 6 -13.07 -3.63 -0.95
C THR A 6 -11.64 -3.57 -1.49
N PRO A 7 -11.34 -2.69 -2.46
CA PRO A 7 -9.97 -2.50 -2.91
C PRO A 7 -9.03 -2.09 -1.76
N ALA A 8 -9.54 -1.34 -0.78
CA ALA A 8 -8.81 -0.99 0.44
C ALA A 8 -8.45 -2.21 1.29
N ASP A 9 -9.38 -3.16 1.42
CA ASP A 9 -9.17 -4.42 2.15
C ASP A 9 -8.10 -5.29 1.48
N THR A 10 -8.18 -5.40 0.14
CA THR A 10 -7.18 -6.11 -0.65
C THR A 10 -5.80 -5.48 -0.51
N LEU A 11 -5.71 -4.14 -0.55
CA LEU A 11 -4.45 -3.42 -0.37
C LEU A 11 -3.83 -3.69 1.00
N ARG A 12 -4.63 -3.67 2.07
CA ARG A 12 -4.15 -3.97 3.43
C ARG A 12 -3.66 -5.41 3.54
N ALA A 13 -4.39 -6.37 2.98
CA ALA A 13 -3.98 -7.77 2.98
C ALA A 13 -2.65 -7.99 2.24
N LEU A 14 -2.38 -7.25 1.16
CA LEU A 14 -1.10 -7.30 0.45
C LEU A 14 0.05 -6.73 1.28
N ILE A 15 -0.18 -5.62 1.97
CA ILE A 15 0.82 -4.99 2.85
C ILE A 15 1.17 -5.94 4.01
N ASP A 16 0.14 -6.53 4.62
CA ASP A 16 0.27 -7.51 5.71
C ASP A 16 1.01 -8.77 5.26
N ALA A 17 0.63 -9.35 4.11
CA ALA A 17 1.28 -10.52 3.54
C ALA A 17 2.74 -10.25 3.12
N ALA A 18 3.07 -9.01 2.73
CA ALA A 18 4.44 -8.61 2.43
C ALA A 18 5.28 -8.34 3.68
N GLY A 19 4.69 -8.29 4.89
CA GLY A 19 5.39 -8.03 6.14
C GLY A 19 5.99 -6.64 6.25
N VAL A 20 5.50 -5.67 5.47
CA VAL A 20 6.01 -4.30 5.42
C VAL A 20 5.02 -3.32 6.05
N THR A 21 5.52 -2.15 6.47
CA THR A 21 4.64 -1.09 6.97
C THR A 21 3.89 -0.40 5.84
N GLN A 22 2.79 0.29 6.15
CA GLN A 22 2.04 1.05 5.15
C GLN A 22 2.88 2.12 4.43
N LEU A 23 3.86 2.72 5.11
CA LEU A 23 4.76 3.71 4.50
C LEU A 23 5.82 3.04 3.63
N GLN A 24 6.36 1.90 4.05
CA GLN A 24 7.27 1.11 3.22
C GLN A 24 6.57 0.63 1.94
N ALA A 25 5.35 0.10 2.07
CA ALA A 25 4.55 -0.29 0.92
C ALA A 25 4.27 0.87 -0.04
N LEU A 26 4.03 2.08 0.47
CA LEU A 26 3.88 3.27 -0.37
C LEU A 26 5.17 3.63 -1.09
N ASN A 27 6.32 3.54 -0.41
CA ASN A 27 7.61 3.80 -1.01
C ASN A 27 7.88 2.83 -2.17
N GLU A 28 7.70 1.53 -1.93
CA GLU A 28 7.84 0.47 -2.93
C GLU A 28 6.86 0.62 -4.10
N LEU A 29 5.62 1.03 -3.81
CA LEU A 29 4.62 1.30 -4.85
C LEU A 29 4.99 2.51 -5.70
N ASN A 30 5.56 3.56 -5.09
CA ASN A 30 5.99 4.75 -5.80
C ASN A 30 7.20 4.50 -6.69
N GLN A 31 8.00 3.47 -6.41
CA GLN A 31 9.05 3.01 -7.30
C GLN A 31 8.44 2.53 -8.63
N GLY A 32 8.60 3.29 -9.70
CA GLY A 32 8.10 2.96 -11.04
C GLY A 32 6.70 3.48 -11.37
N LEU A 33 6.09 4.29 -10.51
CA LEU A 33 4.98 5.15 -10.93
C LEU A 33 5.52 6.40 -11.62
N VAL A 34 4.85 6.82 -12.70
CA VAL A 34 5.16 8.09 -13.38
C VAL A 34 4.89 9.29 -12.47
N LYS A 35 3.93 9.16 -11.55
CA LYS A 35 3.60 10.17 -10.56
C LYS A 35 3.55 9.53 -9.17
N PRO A 36 4.38 9.97 -8.22
CA PRO A 36 4.35 9.42 -6.86
C PRO A 36 3.03 9.77 -6.18
N ILE A 37 2.48 8.81 -5.44
CA ILE A 37 1.29 8.99 -4.62
C ILE A 37 1.70 9.63 -3.29
N ALA A 38 1.02 10.70 -2.92
CA ALA A 38 1.19 11.33 -1.63
C ALA A 38 0.65 10.44 -0.50
N VAL A 39 1.27 10.53 0.68
CA VAL A 39 0.86 9.78 1.88
C VAL A 39 -0.60 10.03 2.25
N SER A 40 -1.10 11.25 2.08
CA SER A 40 -2.50 11.61 2.34
C SER A 40 -3.46 10.85 1.42
N THR A 41 -3.14 10.77 0.13
CA THR A 41 -3.89 10.00 -0.87
C THR A 41 -3.81 8.50 -0.59
N TRP A 42 -2.63 7.99 -0.21
CA TRP A 42 -2.45 6.60 0.19
C TRP A 42 -3.33 6.22 1.39
N LYS A 43 -3.33 7.04 2.45
CA LYS A 43 -4.20 6.87 3.61
C LYS A 43 -5.69 6.96 3.25
N ALA A 44 -6.05 7.81 2.27
CA ALA A 44 -7.42 7.89 1.77
C ALA A 44 -7.87 6.60 1.04
N TYR A 45 -6.96 5.93 0.32
CA TYR A 45 -7.22 4.63 -0.30
C TYR A 45 -7.33 3.50 0.73
N LEU A 46 -6.50 3.55 1.77
CA LEU A 46 -6.51 2.62 2.89
C LEU A 46 -7.60 2.94 3.93
N SER A 47 -8.43 3.96 3.73
CA SER A 47 -9.47 4.33 4.71
C SER A 47 -10.61 3.31 4.73
N ALA A 48 -11.23 3.15 5.90
CA ALA A 48 -12.36 2.26 6.08
C ALA A 48 -13.54 2.64 5.17
N ALA A 49 -14.40 1.66 4.88
CA ALA A 49 -15.46 1.81 3.90
C ALA A 49 -16.42 2.98 4.20
N ASP A 50 -16.63 3.25 5.49
CA ASP A 50 -17.53 4.26 6.05
C ASP A 50 -16.88 5.65 6.19
N SER A 51 -15.59 5.79 5.90
CA SER A 51 -14.89 7.05 6.11
C SER A 51 -15.26 8.09 5.06
N LYS A 52 -15.69 9.29 5.48
CA LYS A 52 -15.94 10.44 4.59
C LYS A 52 -14.73 10.86 3.74
N ARG A 53 -13.52 10.48 4.18
CA ARG A 53 -12.25 10.77 3.48
C ARG A 53 -11.85 9.66 2.50
N ARG A 54 -12.63 8.58 2.40
CA ARG A 54 -12.34 7.46 1.53
C ARG A 54 -12.33 7.92 0.08
N ARG A 55 -11.23 7.64 -0.61
CA ARG A 55 -11.14 7.76 -2.06
C ARG A 55 -11.13 6.36 -2.66
N THR A 56 -11.83 6.19 -3.77
CA THR A 56 -11.79 4.95 -4.54
C THR A 56 -10.36 4.73 -5.02
N CYS A 57 -9.73 3.65 -4.58
CA CYS A 57 -8.42 3.27 -5.08
C CYS A 57 -8.58 2.82 -6.54
N PRO A 58 -7.86 3.42 -7.51
CA PRO A 58 -7.94 3.02 -8.90
C PRO A 58 -7.44 1.57 -9.08
N ASP A 59 -8.08 0.82 -9.97
CA ASP A 59 -7.68 -0.56 -10.26
C ASP A 59 -6.22 -0.65 -10.74
N SER A 60 -5.75 0.34 -11.51
CA SER A 60 -4.34 0.43 -11.95
C SER A 60 -3.36 0.50 -10.78
N ILE A 61 -3.69 1.21 -9.71
CA ILE A 61 -2.85 1.30 -8.51
C ILE A 61 -2.89 -0.02 -7.75
N LEU A 62 -4.06 -0.66 -7.65
CA LEU A 62 -4.20 -1.97 -7.02
C LEU A 62 -3.38 -3.04 -7.76
N ARG A 63 -3.45 -3.09 -9.09
CA ARG A 63 -2.64 -4.00 -9.91
C ARG A 63 -1.15 -3.74 -9.76
N HIS A 64 -0.74 -2.46 -9.72
CA HIS A 64 0.66 -2.11 -9.51
C HIS A 64 1.14 -2.55 -8.11
N ALA A 65 0.30 -2.35 -7.09
CA ALA A 65 0.58 -2.79 -5.73
C ALA A 65 0.71 -4.30 -5.63
N VAL A 66 -0.18 -5.07 -6.27
CA VAL A 66 -0.04 -6.53 -6.36
C VAL A 66 1.30 -6.89 -6.99
N ALA A 67 1.63 -6.34 -8.16
CA ALA A 67 2.87 -6.68 -8.87
C ALA A 67 4.14 -6.32 -8.08
N ARG A 68 4.13 -5.21 -7.34
CA ARG A 68 5.28 -4.75 -6.53
C ARG A 68 5.41 -5.50 -5.21
N LEU A 69 4.32 -5.56 -4.44
CA LEU A 69 4.34 -6.14 -3.08
C LEU A 69 4.44 -7.66 -3.08
N THR A 70 3.99 -8.34 -4.15
CA THR A 70 4.22 -9.80 -4.29
C THR A 70 5.61 -10.15 -4.80
N ARG A 71 6.28 -9.24 -5.53
CA ARG A 71 7.64 -9.45 -6.05
C ARG A 71 8.72 -8.98 -5.07
N GLY A 72 8.38 -8.03 -4.18
CA GLY A 72 9.28 -7.34 -3.26
C GLY A 72 9.51 -8.03 -1.92
N SER A 73 8.96 -9.22 -1.65
CA SER A 73 9.15 -9.97 -0.39
C SER A 73 10.61 -10.36 -0.09
N ASN A 74 11.59 -9.87 -0.86
CA ASN A 74 13.01 -10.22 -0.74
C ASN A 74 13.98 -9.01 -0.81
N HIS A 75 13.53 -7.75 -0.61
CA HIS A 75 14.46 -6.61 -0.60
C HIS A 75 14.35 -5.73 0.65
N GLN A 76 15.33 -5.93 1.52
CA GLN A 76 15.95 -4.95 2.42
C GLN A 76 15.12 -4.36 3.57
N GLN A 77 15.23 -5.05 4.70
CA GLN A 77 15.61 -4.43 5.97
C GLN A 77 16.96 -3.70 5.76
N ALA A 78 16.91 -2.43 5.37
CA ALA A 78 18.06 -1.53 5.40
C ALA A 78 17.86 -0.51 6.51
N ASP A 79 18.71 -0.66 7.52
CA ASP A 79 19.28 0.42 8.32
C ASP A 79 18.32 1.27 9.18
N SER A 80 17.97 0.75 10.36
CA SER A 80 17.83 1.59 11.55
C SER A 80 19.18 1.66 12.25
N GLY A 81 20.19 2.23 11.59
CA GLY A 81 21.42 2.71 12.20
C GLY A 81 21.29 4.21 12.47
N SER A 82 20.41 4.60 13.41
CA SER A 82 20.50 5.95 13.96
C SER A 82 21.60 5.95 15.01
N LEU A 83 22.72 6.54 14.62
CA LEU A 83 23.83 6.94 15.46
C LEU A 83 23.36 7.99 16.50
N GLU A 84 24.10 8.02 17.62
CA GLU A 84 24.11 8.96 18.76
C GLU A 84 23.29 8.58 20.01
#